data_AF-A0A955N6N3-F1
#
_entry.id   AF-A0A955N6N3-F1
#
_cell.length_a   1.000
_cell.length_b   1.000
_cell.length_c   1.000
_cell.angle_alpha   90.00
_cell.angle_beta   90.00
_cell.angle_gamma   90.00
#
_symmetry.space_group_name_H-M   'P 1'
#
loop_
_entity.id
_entity.type
_entity.pdbx_description
1 polymer ?
#
loop_
_entity_poly.entity_id
_entity_poly.type
_entity_poly.pdbx_seq_one_letter_code
_entity_poly.pdbx_strand_id
1 'polypeptide(L)'
;LQMNADGTGYLAQRSMACRSDHDARVAAVVFTVAQVVLRSLIWLPLALGLLVVFPPPPEMIGPKFIAAREYTFVQGIHELLPPGIKGLMVVGMLAALASTVDTHLNWGASYWTNDIYRRFVCEGWLKREPSQRALVWVARASNLLILVIALCILPWLSSIQTAWQISLLLGAGMGVVLVLRWIWWRITAWGELACIAASVLLAPLLLWALPGQQEELRLLIMGLGAGAIGIAVSWFTGPEDLDRLETFYRRARPPGFWGPIELRVQSEQRNGVRRFWRAIMAMGLTALSIFCLLTGIGTWLVGSPAPAWMPWREAWITGLLLLGILLIPLWITVGFRQSDSMTQTR
;
A
#
# COMPACT_ATOMS: atom_id res chain seq x y z
N LEU A 1 2.38 2.95 -2.54
CA LEU A 1 1.56 1.90 -3.18
C LEU A 1 2.53 0.79 -3.61
N GLN A 2 2.59 -0.44 -3.13
CA GLN A 2 1.88 -1.22 -2.12
C GLN A 2 2.90 -2.31 -1.68
N MET A 3 3.77 -2.03 -0.71
CA MET A 3 4.77 -3.00 -0.18
C MET A 3 4.15 -4.10 0.71
N ASN A 4 2.81 -4.14 0.83
CA ASN A 4 2.05 -5.01 1.75
C ASN A 4 1.07 -5.95 1.00
N ALA A 5 1.18 -6.08 -0.33
CA ALA A 5 0.30 -6.94 -1.13
C ALA A 5 0.49 -8.44 -0.83
N ASP A 6 1.59 -8.76 -0.15
CA ASP A 6 1.99 -10.07 0.31
C ASP A 6 1.21 -10.53 1.56
N GLY A 7 0.38 -9.66 2.17
CA GLY A 7 -0.35 -9.95 3.40
C GLY A 7 0.49 -9.71 4.66
N THR A 8 1.57 -8.92 4.57
CA THR A 8 2.40 -8.52 5.71
C THR A 8 2.34 -7.01 5.97
N GLY A 9 3.25 -6.50 6.79
CA GLY A 9 3.34 -5.08 7.14
C GLY A 9 2.32 -4.61 8.18
N TYR A 10 2.33 -3.31 8.44
CA TYR A 10 1.55 -2.70 9.52
C TYR A 10 0.03 -2.83 9.34
N LEU A 11 -0.48 -2.92 8.10
CA LEU A 11 -1.92 -3.13 7.84
C LEU A 11 -2.36 -4.55 8.20
N ALA A 12 -1.52 -5.55 7.91
CA ALA A 12 -1.80 -6.94 8.30
C ALA A 12 -1.79 -7.07 9.83
N GLN A 13 -0.82 -6.47 10.51
CA GLN A 13 -0.75 -6.45 11.98
C GLN A 13 -2.02 -5.85 12.61
N ARG A 14 -2.52 -4.72 12.06
CA ARG A 14 -3.75 -4.08 12.54
C ARG A 14 -4.99 -4.92 12.26
N SER A 15 -5.05 -5.58 11.10
CA SER A 15 -6.14 -6.50 10.75
C SER A 15 -6.17 -7.71 11.68
N MET A 16 -5.02 -8.31 11.98
CA MET A 16 -4.90 -9.45 12.90
C MET A 16 -5.18 -9.10 14.37
N ALA A 17 -5.09 -7.83 14.74
CA ALA A 17 -5.46 -7.34 16.07
C ALA A 17 -6.98 -7.12 16.23
N CYS A 18 -7.77 -7.21 15.15
CA CYS A 18 -9.21 -7.13 15.22
C CYS A 18 -9.80 -8.42 15.83
N ARG A 19 -10.93 -8.30 16.53
CA ARG A 19 -11.56 -9.44 17.22
C ARG A 19 -12.12 -10.49 16.26
N SER A 20 -12.49 -10.08 15.05
CA SER A 20 -13.10 -10.92 14.04
C SER A 20 -12.76 -10.45 12.61
N ASP A 21 -12.95 -11.33 11.63
CA ASP A 21 -12.84 -11.00 10.19
C ASP A 21 -13.85 -9.94 9.75
N HIS A 22 -14.99 -9.85 10.45
CA HIS A 22 -15.96 -8.78 10.25
C HIS A 22 -15.37 -7.43 10.69
N ASP A 23 -14.82 -7.36 11.90
CA ASP A 23 -14.23 -6.13 12.44
C ASP A 23 -13.03 -5.67 11.62
N ALA A 24 -12.21 -6.60 11.12
CA ALA A 24 -11.10 -6.29 10.22
C ALA A 24 -11.59 -5.63 8.91
N ARG A 25 -12.70 -6.12 8.33
CA ARG A 25 -13.31 -5.52 7.13
C ARG A 25 -13.90 -4.14 7.42
N VAL A 26 -14.58 -3.97 8.55
CA VAL A 26 -15.09 -2.65 8.98
C VAL A 26 -13.93 -1.67 9.17
N ALA A 27 -12.86 -2.09 9.84
CA ALA A 27 -11.67 -1.27 10.05
C ALA A 27 -11.04 -0.84 8.72
N ALA A 28 -10.99 -1.73 7.71
CA ALA A 28 -10.50 -1.40 6.38
C ALA A 28 -11.37 -0.35 5.66
N VAL A 29 -12.70 -0.46 5.76
CA VAL A 29 -13.63 0.54 5.19
C VAL A 29 -13.49 1.88 5.91
N VAL A 30 -13.49 1.90 7.24
CA VAL A 30 -13.30 3.11 8.05
C VAL A 30 -11.97 3.79 7.72
N PHE A 31 -10.89 3.01 7.63
CA PHE A 31 -9.58 3.50 7.22
C PHE A 31 -9.66 4.13 5.82
N THR A 32 -10.31 3.46 4.86
CA THR A 32 -10.45 3.95 3.49
C THR A 32 -11.19 5.29 3.46
N VAL A 33 -12.34 5.41 4.13
CA VAL A 33 -13.11 6.67 4.18
C VAL A 33 -12.31 7.78 4.87
N ALA A 34 -11.74 7.51 6.05
CA ALA A 34 -11.00 8.52 6.80
C ALA A 34 -9.72 8.97 6.06
N GLN A 35 -8.95 8.03 5.53
CA GLN A 35 -7.65 8.29 4.92
C GLN A 35 -7.73 8.82 3.49
N VAL A 36 -8.68 8.32 2.69
CA VAL A 36 -8.80 8.64 1.27
C VAL A 36 -9.78 9.78 1.05
N VAL A 37 -10.94 9.77 1.71
CA VAL A 37 -11.96 10.81 1.51
C VAL A 37 -11.68 11.99 2.44
N LEU A 38 -11.86 11.80 3.75
CA LEU A 38 -11.84 12.89 4.72
C LEU A 38 -10.51 13.64 4.70
N ARG A 39 -9.39 12.92 4.85
CA ARG A 39 -8.06 13.52 4.85
C ARG A 39 -7.80 14.29 3.56
N SER A 40 -8.05 13.70 2.39
CA SER A 40 -7.77 14.37 1.11
C SER A 40 -8.62 15.63 0.92
N LEU A 41 -9.89 15.60 1.32
CA LEU A 41 -10.79 16.76 1.25
C LEU A 41 -10.38 17.90 2.19
N ILE A 42 -9.68 17.62 3.29
CA ILE A 42 -9.11 18.64 4.17
C ILE A 42 -7.85 19.25 3.54
N TRP A 43 -6.96 18.41 3.00
CA TRP A 43 -5.69 18.87 2.43
C TRP A 43 -5.85 19.63 1.11
N LEU A 44 -6.87 19.30 0.31
CA LEU A 44 -7.09 19.91 -1.00
C LEU A 44 -7.30 21.45 -0.95
N PRO A 45 -8.27 22.01 -0.20
CA PRO A 45 -8.45 23.45 -0.10
C PRO A 45 -7.29 24.13 0.62
N LEU A 46 -6.66 23.45 1.58
CA LEU A 46 -5.48 23.98 2.28
C LEU A 46 -4.30 24.18 1.32
N ALA A 47 -3.98 23.16 0.51
CA ALA A 47 -2.89 23.23 -0.45
C ALA A 47 -3.15 24.28 -1.54
N LEU A 48 -4.37 24.33 -2.09
CA LEU A 48 -4.72 25.34 -3.10
C LEU A 48 -4.75 26.75 -2.52
N GLY A 49 -5.33 26.92 -1.33
CA GLY A 49 -5.37 28.21 -0.64
C GLY A 49 -3.98 28.77 -0.37
N LEU A 50 -3.05 27.94 0.10
CA LEU A 50 -1.66 28.34 0.31
C LEU A 50 -0.94 28.71 -0.99
N LEU A 51 -1.24 28.05 -2.11
CA LEU A 51 -0.69 28.44 -3.42
C LEU A 51 -1.26 29.76 -3.94
N VAL A 52 -2.48 30.12 -3.55
CA VAL A 52 -3.08 31.43 -3.87
C VAL A 52 -2.49 32.54 -3.00
N VAL A 53 -2.26 32.27 -1.72
CA VAL A 53 -1.68 33.24 -0.77
C VAL A 53 -0.17 33.42 -1.01
N PHE A 54 0.54 32.34 -1.31
CA PHE A 54 1.99 32.30 -1.54
C PHE A 54 2.31 31.73 -2.93
N PRO A 55 1.97 32.44 -4.02
CA PRO A 55 2.20 31.95 -5.37
C PRO A 55 3.70 31.89 -5.69
N PRO A 56 4.23 30.72 -6.13
CA PRO A 56 5.60 30.65 -6.62
C PRO A 56 5.78 31.56 -7.84
N PRO A 57 6.98 32.16 -8.06
CA PRO A 57 7.24 32.98 -9.22
C PRO A 57 6.96 32.23 -10.54
N PRO A 58 6.29 32.85 -11.52
CA PRO A 58 5.85 32.17 -12.75
C PRO A 58 7.02 31.68 -13.62
N GLU A 59 8.20 32.30 -13.48
CA GLU A 59 9.42 31.90 -14.20
C GLU A 59 10.09 30.64 -13.60
N MET A 60 9.70 30.26 -12.38
CA MET A 60 10.28 29.11 -11.71
C MET A 60 9.72 27.82 -12.29
N ILE A 61 10.60 26.99 -12.83
CA ILE A 61 10.25 25.70 -13.44
C ILE A 61 11.06 24.55 -12.84
N GLY A 62 10.60 23.31 -13.08
CA GLY A 62 11.33 22.11 -12.70
C GLY A 62 11.42 21.89 -11.18
N PRO A 63 12.53 21.31 -10.67
CA PRO A 63 12.66 20.92 -9.26
C PRO A 63 12.51 22.09 -8.27
N LYS A 64 12.96 23.30 -8.66
CA LYS A 64 12.84 24.50 -7.83
C LYS A 64 11.38 24.89 -7.61
N PHE A 65 10.56 24.79 -8.65
CA PHE A 65 9.12 25.06 -8.56
C PHE A 65 8.42 24.07 -7.63
N ILE A 66 8.77 22.78 -7.71
CA ILE A 66 8.22 21.75 -6.83
C ILE A 66 8.57 22.07 -5.36
N ALA A 67 9.84 22.36 -5.07
CA ALA A 67 10.28 22.71 -3.72
C ALA A 67 9.59 23.98 -3.19
N ALA A 68 9.41 25.01 -4.03
CA ALA A 68 8.70 26.23 -3.65
C ALA A 68 7.23 25.96 -3.30
N ARG A 69 6.54 25.09 -4.06
CA ARG A 69 5.16 24.69 -3.77
C ARG A 69 5.05 23.95 -2.43
N GLU A 70 5.96 23.02 -2.16
CA GLU A 70 6.00 22.28 -0.89
C GLU A 70 6.28 23.19 0.31
N TYR A 71 7.13 24.21 0.12
CA TYR A 71 7.48 25.17 1.17
C TYR A 71 6.31 26.03 1.65
N THR A 72 5.30 26.29 0.80
CA THR A 72 4.14 27.12 1.14
C THR A 72 3.41 26.68 2.41
N PHE A 73 3.42 25.39 2.74
CA PHE A 73 2.84 24.87 3.98
C PHE A 73 3.58 25.37 5.23
N VAL A 74 4.91 25.30 5.21
CA VAL A 74 5.74 25.78 6.33
C VAL A 74 5.65 27.31 6.43
N GLN A 75 5.66 27.99 5.29
CA GLN A 75 5.48 29.44 5.24
C GLN A 75 4.12 29.87 5.82
N GLY A 76 3.03 29.18 5.47
CA GLY A 76 1.71 29.44 6.03
C GLY A 76 1.64 29.24 7.55
N ILE A 77 2.30 28.22 8.09
CA ILE A 77 2.41 28.02 9.55
C ILE A 77 3.13 29.20 10.20
N HIS A 78 4.21 29.67 9.58
CA HIS A 78 5.02 30.75 10.11
C HIS A 78 4.29 32.11 10.06
N GLU A 79 3.62 32.42 8.95
CA GLU A 79 3.06 33.74 8.70
C GLU A 79 1.59 33.89 9.13
N LEU A 80 0.79 32.82 9.06
CA LEU A 80 -0.67 32.90 9.28
C LEU A 80 -1.11 32.46 10.68
N LEU A 81 -0.30 31.70 11.42
CA LEU A 81 -0.70 31.19 12.73
C LEU A 81 -0.20 32.06 13.89
N PRO A 82 -1.05 32.36 14.89
CA PRO A 82 -0.63 33.12 16.06
C PRO A 82 0.32 32.32 16.96
N PRO A 83 1.05 33.00 17.87
CA PRO A 83 1.80 32.34 18.94
C PRO A 83 0.92 31.34 19.71
N GLY A 84 1.50 30.24 20.18
CA GLY A 84 0.75 29.13 20.78
C GLY A 84 0.27 28.12 19.73
N ILE A 85 -0.63 28.50 18.82
CA ILE A 85 -1.12 27.60 17.76
C ILE A 85 0.02 27.19 16.81
N LYS A 86 0.90 28.14 16.46
CA LYS A 86 2.12 27.86 15.70
C LYS A 86 2.99 26.79 16.39
N GLY A 87 3.17 26.92 17.70
CA GLY A 87 3.93 25.94 18.50
C GLY A 87 3.27 24.56 18.50
N LEU A 88 1.94 24.52 18.67
CA LEU A 88 1.15 23.28 18.61
C LEU A 88 1.30 22.60 17.24
N MET A 89 1.28 23.37 16.15
CA MET A 89 1.47 22.84 14.80
C MET A 89 2.85 22.22 14.61
N VAL A 90 3.92 22.92 15.03
CA VAL A 90 5.30 22.40 14.95
C VAL A 90 5.44 21.12 15.76
N VAL A 91 4.92 21.09 16.99
CA VAL A 91 4.93 19.88 17.84
C VAL A 91 4.13 18.75 17.17
N GLY A 92 2.97 19.04 16.58
CA GLY A 92 2.16 18.08 15.84
C GLY A 92 2.88 17.48 14.63
N MET A 93 3.62 18.30 13.88
CA MET A 93 4.45 17.83 12.76
C MET A 93 5.57 16.91 13.24
N LEU A 94 6.26 17.26 14.33
CA LEU A 94 7.29 16.41 14.93
C LEU A 94 6.70 15.10 15.44
N ALA A 95 5.53 15.13 16.09
CA ALA A 95 4.83 13.93 16.54
C ALA A 95 4.40 13.04 15.37
N ALA A 96 3.90 13.62 14.28
CA ALA A 96 3.54 12.88 13.07
C ALA A 96 4.76 12.22 12.42
N LEU A 97 5.88 12.94 12.31
CA LEU A 97 7.16 12.40 11.83
C LEU A 97 7.64 11.25 12.73
N ALA A 98 7.68 11.47 14.05
CA ALA A 98 8.09 10.47 15.02
C ALA A 98 7.24 9.20 14.93
N SER A 99 5.91 9.32 14.78
CA SER A 99 5.02 8.17 14.64
C SER A 99 5.31 7.34 13.39
N THR A 100 5.69 7.99 12.29
CA THR A 100 6.03 7.31 11.03
C THR A 100 7.38 6.64 11.12
N VAL A 101 8.37 7.33 11.68
CA VAL A 101 9.73 6.80 11.90
C VAL A 101 9.67 5.60 12.84
N ASP A 102 8.97 5.71 13.98
CA ASP A 102 8.80 4.62 14.94
C ASP A 102 8.16 3.38 14.29
N THR A 103 7.11 3.57 13.49
CA THR A 103 6.46 2.47 12.77
C THR A 103 7.44 1.74 11.82
N HIS A 104 8.22 2.48 11.03
CA HIS A 104 9.17 1.88 10.08
C HIS A 104 10.35 1.22 10.79
N LEU A 105 10.86 1.86 11.84
CA LEU A 105 11.97 1.34 12.64
C LEU A 105 11.59 0.07 13.38
N ASN A 106 10.41 0.02 14.00
CA ASN A 106 9.93 -1.17 14.69
C ASN A 106 9.63 -2.32 13.71
N TRP A 107 9.03 -2.00 12.56
CA TRP A 107 8.81 -2.98 11.50
C TRP A 107 10.14 -3.53 10.95
N GLY A 108 11.10 -2.66 10.64
CA GLY A 108 12.44 -3.05 10.20
C GLY A 108 13.17 -3.92 11.24
N ALA A 109 13.15 -3.51 12.51
CA ALA A 109 13.75 -4.27 13.61
C ALA A 109 13.13 -5.67 13.76
N SER A 110 11.83 -5.83 13.45
CA SER A 110 11.17 -7.13 13.49
C SER A 110 11.72 -8.13 12.46
N TYR A 111 12.09 -7.66 11.25
CA TYR A 111 12.76 -8.48 10.24
C TYR A 111 14.17 -8.89 10.68
N TRP A 112 14.96 -7.95 11.20
CA TRP A 112 16.29 -8.27 11.73
C TRP A 112 16.24 -9.25 12.90
N THR A 113 15.24 -9.13 13.76
CA THR A 113 15.12 -9.98 14.95
C THR A 113 14.60 -11.37 14.63
N ASN A 114 13.52 -11.48 13.83
CA ASN A 114 12.86 -12.76 13.58
C ASN A 114 13.47 -13.50 12.38
N ASP A 115 13.76 -12.80 11.29
CA ASP A 115 14.20 -13.46 10.07
C ASP A 115 15.71 -13.65 10.07
N ILE A 116 16.47 -12.62 10.43
CA ILE A 116 17.94 -12.72 10.46
C ILE A 116 18.40 -13.41 11.75
N TYR A 117 18.13 -12.82 12.90
CA TYR A 117 18.72 -13.30 14.15
C TYR A 117 18.12 -14.61 14.67
N ARG A 118 16.80 -14.71 14.78
CA ARG A 118 16.15 -15.94 15.27
C ARG A 118 16.33 -17.07 14.25
N ARG A 119 15.83 -16.88 13.02
CA ARG A 119 15.77 -17.96 12.03
C ARG A 119 17.14 -18.33 11.44
N PHE A 120 17.90 -17.39 10.91
CA PHE A 120 19.20 -17.74 10.29
C PHE A 120 20.32 -17.92 11.31
N VAL A 121 20.51 -16.99 12.24
CA VAL A 121 21.65 -17.03 13.17
C VAL A 121 21.43 -18.05 14.28
N CYS A 122 20.30 -18.00 14.99
CA CYS A 122 20.08 -18.88 16.15
C CYS A 122 19.67 -20.29 15.73
N GLU A 123 18.59 -20.45 14.97
CA GLU A 123 18.08 -21.77 14.59
C GLU A 123 18.94 -22.42 13.50
N GLY A 124 19.32 -21.67 12.46
CA GLY A 124 20.10 -22.18 11.33
C GLY A 124 21.56 -22.47 11.68
N TRP A 125 22.31 -21.45 12.09
CA TRP A 125 23.76 -21.57 12.30
C TRP A 125 24.13 -22.11 13.69
N LEU A 126 23.58 -21.51 14.74
CA LEU A 126 23.93 -21.85 16.12
C LEU A 126 23.11 -23.00 16.70
N LYS A 127 22.07 -23.45 15.98
CA LYS A 127 21.13 -24.51 16.37
C LYS A 127 20.62 -24.37 17.81
N ARG A 128 20.23 -23.16 18.19
CA ARG A 128 19.75 -22.81 19.53
C ARG A 128 18.46 -22.02 19.47
N GLU A 129 17.65 -22.13 20.52
CA GLU A 129 16.51 -21.23 20.70
C GLU A 129 16.94 -19.93 21.40
N PRO A 130 16.67 -18.75 20.80
CA PRO A 130 16.98 -17.49 21.45
C PRO A 130 16.00 -17.19 22.58
N SER A 131 16.52 -16.69 23.70
CA SER A 131 15.66 -16.22 24.80
C SER A 131 14.88 -14.97 24.41
N GLN A 132 13.69 -14.78 25.00
CA GLN A 132 12.87 -13.59 24.75
C GLN A 132 13.59 -12.28 25.07
N ARG A 133 14.40 -12.27 26.13
CA ARG A 133 15.23 -11.10 26.49
C ARG A 133 16.27 -10.79 25.42
N ALA A 134 16.92 -11.81 24.85
CA ALA A 134 17.89 -11.61 23.78
C ALA A 134 17.23 -10.99 22.54
N LEU A 135 16.04 -11.45 22.17
CA LEU A 135 15.30 -10.92 21.02
C LEU A 135 14.93 -9.45 21.19
N VAL A 136 14.49 -9.04 22.39
CA VAL A 136 14.20 -7.62 22.67
C VAL A 136 15.45 -6.76 22.55
N TRP A 137 16.60 -7.24 23.05
CA TRP A 137 17.86 -6.52 22.92
C TRP A 137 18.34 -6.42 21.47
N VAL A 138 18.20 -7.49 20.70
CA VAL A 138 18.50 -7.49 19.26
C VAL A 138 17.58 -6.50 18.54
N ALA A 139 16.28 -6.49 18.81
CA ALA A 139 15.35 -5.53 18.21
C ALA A 139 15.75 -4.08 18.49
N ARG A 140 16.13 -3.76 19.75
CA ARG A 140 16.61 -2.42 20.13
C ARG A 140 17.93 -2.05 19.43
N ALA A 141 18.87 -2.98 19.33
CA ALA A 141 20.14 -2.76 18.64
C ALA A 141 19.95 -2.58 17.13
N SER A 142 19.10 -3.40 16.50
CA SER A 142 18.73 -3.27 15.09
C SER A 142 18.04 -1.94 14.81
N ASN A 143 17.17 -1.47 15.71
CA ASN A 143 16.55 -0.16 15.60
C ASN A 143 17.61 0.96 15.54
N LEU A 144 18.55 0.98 16.49
CA LEU A 144 19.64 1.95 16.50
C LEU A 144 20.50 1.86 15.23
N LEU A 145 20.82 0.65 14.78
CA LEU A 145 21.59 0.42 13.55
C LEU A 145 20.87 0.98 12.31
N ILE A 146 19.57 0.68 12.14
CA ILE A 146 18.77 1.18 11.02
C ILE A 146 18.71 2.72 11.05
N LEU A 147 18.53 3.31 12.24
CA LEU A 147 18.53 4.76 12.40
C LEU A 147 19.86 5.39 12.00
N VAL A 148 20.99 4.81 12.42
CA VAL A 148 22.32 5.30 12.03
C VAL A 148 22.51 5.21 10.52
N ILE A 149 22.14 4.08 9.89
CA ILE A 149 22.20 3.93 8.43
C ILE A 149 21.33 4.99 7.73
N ALA A 150 20.11 5.22 8.22
CA ALA A 150 19.22 6.23 7.66
C ALA A 150 19.82 7.65 7.78
N LEU A 151 20.41 8.00 8.94
CA LEU A 151 21.09 9.28 9.15
C LEU A 151 22.34 9.44 8.29
N CYS A 152 23.04 8.36 7.98
CA CYS A 152 24.17 8.38 7.05
C CYS A 152 23.74 8.59 5.60
N ILE A 153 22.59 8.05 5.19
CA ILE A 153 22.06 8.18 3.81
C ILE A 153 21.35 9.51 3.60
N LEU A 154 20.68 10.04 4.62
CA LEU A 154 19.85 11.25 4.53
C LEU A 154 20.53 12.46 3.87
N PRO A 155 21.80 12.82 4.15
CA PRO A 155 22.48 13.97 3.53
C PRO A 155 22.68 13.82 2.01
N TRP A 156 22.62 12.59 1.49
CA TRP A 156 22.83 12.28 0.08
C TRP A 156 21.53 12.30 -0.73
N LEU A 157 20.37 12.40 -0.06
CA LEU A 157 19.07 12.49 -0.72
C LEU A 157 18.75 13.94 -1.06
N SER A 158 18.93 14.30 -2.33
CA SER A 158 18.62 15.63 -2.85
C SER A 158 17.12 15.86 -3.11
N SER A 159 16.32 14.79 -3.21
CA SER A 159 14.90 14.86 -3.55
C SER A 159 14.12 13.71 -2.92
N ILE A 160 13.11 14.05 -2.11
CA ILE A 160 12.18 13.08 -1.51
C ILE A 160 11.37 12.39 -2.61
N GLN A 161 10.93 13.15 -3.62
CA GLN A 161 10.17 12.64 -4.75
C GLN A 161 10.96 11.57 -5.52
N THR A 162 12.26 11.80 -5.75
CA THR A 162 13.12 10.83 -6.43
C THR A 162 13.31 9.55 -5.61
N ALA A 163 13.54 9.68 -4.29
CA ALA A 163 13.63 8.52 -3.40
C ALA A 163 12.32 7.70 -3.42
N TRP A 164 11.18 8.38 -3.40
CA TRP A 164 9.86 7.75 -3.49
C TRP A 164 9.64 7.04 -4.82
N GLN A 165 10.01 7.66 -5.94
CA GLN A 165 9.91 7.06 -7.28
C GLN A 165 10.78 5.81 -7.42
N ILE A 166 12.01 5.84 -6.92
CA ILE A 166 12.91 4.67 -6.93
C ILE A 166 12.32 3.55 -6.08
N SER A 167 11.81 3.88 -4.89
CA SER A 167 11.12 2.91 -4.04
C SER A 167 9.89 2.30 -4.72
N LEU A 168 9.07 3.11 -5.39
CA LEU A 168 7.94 2.63 -6.18
C LEU A 168 8.36 1.74 -7.34
N LEU A 169 9.41 2.12 -8.06
CA LEU A 169 9.92 1.36 -9.19
C LEU A 169 10.36 -0.04 -8.74
N LEU A 170 11.15 -0.14 -7.66
CA LEU A 170 11.54 -1.43 -7.09
C LEU A 170 10.33 -2.25 -6.61
N GLY A 171 9.34 -1.59 -5.98
CA GLY A 171 8.13 -2.24 -5.49
C GLY A 171 7.18 -2.72 -6.59
N ALA A 172 7.11 -2.00 -7.72
CA ALA A 172 6.22 -2.30 -8.83
C ALA A 172 6.51 -3.66 -9.46
N GLY A 173 7.79 -4.05 -9.54
CA GLY A 173 8.16 -5.33 -10.11
C GLY A 173 7.66 -6.51 -9.28
N MET A 174 7.79 -6.44 -7.95
CA MET A 174 7.33 -7.50 -7.04
C MET A 174 5.79 -7.56 -6.89
N GLY A 175 5.10 -6.43 -7.04
CA GLY A 175 3.68 -6.31 -6.72
C GLY A 175 2.78 -7.34 -7.41
N VAL A 176 3.07 -7.65 -8.68
CA VAL A 176 2.28 -8.61 -9.49
C VAL A 176 2.34 -10.01 -8.89
N VAL A 177 3.54 -10.51 -8.60
CA VAL A 177 3.74 -11.87 -8.08
C VAL A 177 3.20 -12.00 -6.65
N LEU A 178 3.38 -10.96 -5.83
CA LEU A 178 2.88 -10.92 -4.45
C LEU A 178 1.35 -10.99 -4.38
N VAL A 179 0.62 -10.42 -5.36
CA VAL A 179 -0.83 -10.60 -5.46
C VAL A 179 -1.17 -11.99 -6.04
N LEU A 180 -0.49 -12.38 -7.13
CA LEU A 180 -0.77 -13.64 -7.83
C LEU A 180 -0.66 -14.86 -6.93
N ARG A 181 0.30 -14.90 -5.99
CA ARG A 181 0.48 -16.05 -5.09
C ARG A 181 -0.74 -16.37 -4.24
N TRP A 182 -1.56 -15.37 -3.92
CA TRP A 182 -2.77 -15.56 -3.13
C TRP A 182 -3.93 -16.08 -3.99
N ILE A 183 -3.94 -15.78 -5.29
CA ILE A 183 -5.04 -16.08 -6.21
C ILE A 183 -4.75 -17.24 -7.17
N TRP A 184 -3.49 -17.66 -7.31
CA TRP A 184 -3.08 -18.69 -8.24
C TRP A 184 -2.05 -19.63 -7.62
N TRP A 185 -2.38 -20.93 -7.60
CA TRP A 185 -1.62 -21.99 -6.91
C TRP A 185 -0.23 -22.28 -7.51
N ARG A 186 0.09 -21.77 -8.70
CA ARG A 186 1.35 -22.08 -9.40
C ARG A 186 2.50 -21.12 -9.12
N ILE A 187 2.25 -20.01 -8.44
CA ILE A 187 3.36 -19.12 -8.06
C ILE A 187 4.22 -19.85 -7.02
N THR A 188 5.52 -19.81 -7.25
CA THR A 188 6.54 -20.53 -6.48
C THR A 188 7.50 -19.55 -5.83
N ALA A 189 8.20 -20.00 -4.78
CA ALA A 189 9.23 -19.19 -4.13
C ALA A 189 10.35 -18.77 -5.11
N TRP A 190 10.67 -19.63 -6.09
CA TRP A 190 11.63 -19.32 -7.14
C TRP A 190 11.15 -18.22 -8.09
N GLY A 191 9.86 -18.21 -8.43
CA GLY A 191 9.28 -17.11 -9.22
C GLY A 191 9.29 -15.79 -8.47
N GLU A 192 9.01 -15.80 -7.16
CA GLU A 192 9.15 -14.61 -6.31
C GLU A 192 10.60 -14.10 -6.30
N LEU A 193 11.58 -14.98 -6.06
CA LEU A 193 13.00 -14.61 -6.06
C LEU A 193 13.47 -14.07 -7.42
N ALA A 194 13.04 -14.70 -8.52
CA ALA A 194 13.36 -14.23 -9.87
C ALA A 194 12.75 -12.85 -10.14
N CYS A 195 11.54 -12.59 -9.66
CA CYS A 195 10.87 -11.31 -9.76
C CYS A 195 11.63 -10.21 -8.98
N ILE A 196 12.09 -10.53 -7.76
CA ILE A 196 12.90 -9.61 -6.93
C ILE A 196 14.22 -9.29 -7.66
N ALA A 197 14.92 -10.32 -8.13
CA ALA A 197 16.18 -10.16 -8.86
C ALA A 197 15.99 -9.32 -10.14
N ALA A 198 14.96 -9.64 -10.93
CA ALA A 198 14.60 -8.87 -12.11
C ALA A 198 14.30 -7.41 -11.77
N SER A 199 13.59 -7.13 -10.67
CA SER A 199 13.27 -5.76 -10.25
C SER A 199 14.54 -4.96 -9.89
N VAL A 200 15.49 -5.58 -9.19
CA VAL A 200 16.77 -4.95 -8.84
C VAL A 200 17.63 -4.66 -10.08
N LEU A 201 17.61 -5.55 -11.08
CA LEU A 201 18.39 -5.39 -12.31
C LEU A 201 17.73 -4.44 -13.32
N LEU A 202 16.41 -4.50 -13.48
CA LEU A 202 15.67 -3.66 -14.41
C LEU A 202 15.58 -2.20 -13.93
N ALA A 203 15.56 -1.95 -12.62
CA ALA A 203 15.42 -0.59 -12.09
C ALA A 203 16.52 0.38 -12.60
N PRO A 204 17.83 0.09 -12.43
CA PRO A 204 18.88 0.96 -12.97
C PRO A 204 18.85 1.01 -14.50
N LEU A 205 18.54 -0.10 -15.18
CA LEU A 205 18.44 -0.14 -16.64
C LEU A 205 17.33 0.80 -17.15
N LEU A 206 16.15 0.78 -16.53
CA LEU A 206 15.02 1.64 -16.90
C LEU A 206 15.29 3.11 -16.58
N LEU A 207 15.96 3.40 -15.47
CA LEU A 207 16.37 4.76 -15.13
C LEU A 207 17.38 5.32 -16.15
N TRP A 208 18.26 4.48 -16.66
CA TRP A 208 19.25 4.85 -17.67
C TRP A 208 18.64 4.93 -19.08
N ALA A 209 17.86 3.93 -19.50
CA ALA A 209 17.32 3.80 -20.86
C ALA A 209 16.12 4.71 -21.14
N LEU A 210 15.34 5.06 -20.12
CA LEU A 210 14.17 5.95 -20.24
C LEU A 210 14.38 7.21 -19.40
N PRO A 211 15.34 8.09 -19.75
CA PRO A 211 15.57 9.33 -19.00
C PRO A 211 14.39 10.30 -19.14
N GLY A 212 14.21 11.19 -18.16
CA GLY A 212 13.14 12.22 -18.18
C GLY A 212 11.90 11.88 -17.33
N GLN A 213 10.78 12.57 -17.56
CA GLN A 213 9.53 12.41 -16.78
C GLN A 213 8.63 11.27 -17.32
N GLN A 214 9.21 10.10 -17.57
CA GLN A 214 8.49 8.92 -18.08
C GLN A 214 8.20 7.89 -16.97
N GLU A 215 7.81 8.37 -15.80
CA GLU A 215 7.66 7.54 -14.60
C GLU A 215 6.61 6.45 -14.77
N GLU A 216 5.47 6.79 -15.35
CA GLU A 216 4.36 5.87 -15.62
C GLU A 216 4.81 4.71 -16.52
N LEU A 217 5.57 5.02 -17.58
CA LEU A 217 6.10 4.02 -18.49
C LEU A 217 7.12 3.11 -17.81
N ARG A 218 8.02 3.66 -16.98
CA ARG A 218 8.98 2.85 -16.20
C ARG A 218 8.25 1.89 -15.25
N LEU A 219 7.23 2.37 -14.55
CA LEU A 219 6.43 1.53 -13.65
C LEU A 219 5.70 0.43 -14.40
N LEU A 220 5.13 0.73 -15.58
CA LEU A 220 4.48 -0.24 -16.44
C LEU A 220 5.44 -1.33 -16.93
N ILE A 221 6.59 -0.93 -17.49
CA ILE A 221 7.60 -1.87 -17.99
C ILE A 221 8.17 -2.71 -16.85
N MET A 222 8.41 -2.10 -15.69
CA MET A 222 8.89 -2.81 -14.52
C MET A 222 7.88 -3.86 -14.04
N GLY A 223 6.62 -3.48 -13.85
CA GLY A 223 5.57 -4.38 -13.38
C GLY A 223 5.32 -5.54 -14.35
N LEU A 224 5.24 -5.24 -15.65
CA LEU A 224 5.04 -6.27 -16.68
C LEU A 224 6.29 -7.14 -16.87
N GLY A 225 7.47 -6.53 -16.93
CA GLY A 225 8.74 -7.21 -17.17
C GLY A 225 9.13 -8.14 -16.02
N ALA A 226 9.25 -7.60 -14.81
CA ALA A 226 9.60 -8.40 -13.64
C ALA A 226 8.51 -9.43 -13.30
N GLY A 227 7.24 -9.05 -13.43
CA GLY A 227 6.10 -9.95 -13.24
C GLY A 227 6.09 -11.11 -14.24
N ALA A 228 6.34 -10.84 -15.53
CA ALA A 228 6.45 -11.88 -16.55
C ALA A 228 7.62 -12.83 -16.29
N ILE A 229 8.77 -12.32 -15.86
CA ILE A 229 9.92 -13.14 -15.45
C ILE A 229 9.55 -14.05 -14.27
N GLY A 230 8.91 -13.51 -13.23
CA GLY A 230 8.48 -14.30 -12.08
C GLY A 230 7.49 -15.40 -12.45
N ILE A 231 6.49 -15.08 -13.27
CA ILE A 231 5.51 -16.06 -13.77
C ILE A 231 6.19 -17.14 -14.62
N ALA A 232 7.09 -16.74 -15.52
CA ALA A 232 7.83 -17.69 -16.37
C ALA A 232 8.65 -18.65 -15.53
N VAL A 233 9.41 -18.15 -14.55
CA VAL A 233 10.20 -18.99 -13.64
C VAL A 233 9.31 -19.92 -12.82
N SER A 234 8.16 -19.45 -12.30
CA SER A 234 7.19 -20.33 -11.64
C SER A 234 6.63 -21.41 -12.54
N TRP A 235 6.44 -21.12 -13.82
CA TRP A 235 5.98 -22.12 -14.78
C TRP A 235 7.08 -23.16 -15.07
N PHE A 236 8.32 -22.74 -15.25
CA PHE A 236 9.45 -23.63 -15.50
C PHE A 236 9.85 -24.48 -14.29
N THR A 237 9.80 -23.92 -13.09
CA THR A 237 10.16 -24.64 -11.85
C THR A 237 9.10 -25.65 -11.43
N GLY A 238 7.89 -25.56 -11.97
CA GLY A 238 6.77 -26.40 -11.58
C GLY A 238 6.17 -25.97 -10.24
N PRO A 239 5.00 -26.51 -9.86
CA PRO A 239 4.33 -26.11 -8.62
C PRO A 239 5.11 -26.55 -7.38
N GLU A 240 4.89 -25.83 -6.27
CA GLU A 240 5.36 -26.23 -4.95
C GLU A 240 4.81 -27.61 -4.55
N ASP A 241 5.46 -28.22 -3.54
CA ASP A 241 5.06 -29.50 -2.99
C ASP A 241 3.56 -29.56 -2.68
N LEU A 242 2.89 -30.59 -3.22
CA LEU A 242 1.43 -30.71 -3.19
C LEU A 242 0.91 -30.80 -1.75
N ASP A 243 1.62 -31.50 -0.87
CA ASP A 243 1.22 -31.65 0.53
C ASP A 243 1.22 -30.30 1.26
N ARG A 244 2.19 -29.43 0.94
CA ARG A 244 2.25 -28.05 1.47
C ARG A 244 1.11 -27.20 0.91
N LEU A 245 0.81 -27.32 -0.38
CA LEU A 245 -0.30 -26.60 -1.02
C LEU A 245 -1.65 -27.01 -0.44
N GLU A 246 -1.87 -28.30 -0.19
CA GLU A 246 -3.09 -28.81 0.44
C GLU A 246 -3.22 -28.31 1.88
N THR A 247 -2.12 -28.35 2.65
CA THR A 247 -2.07 -27.81 4.02
C THR A 247 -2.40 -26.32 4.04
N PHE A 248 -1.79 -25.55 3.14
CA PHE A 248 -2.07 -24.12 2.98
C PHE A 248 -3.54 -23.89 2.60
N TYR A 249 -4.08 -24.64 1.64
CA TYR A 249 -5.45 -24.49 1.20
C TYR A 249 -6.46 -24.78 2.32
N ARG A 250 -6.25 -25.84 3.12
CA ARG A 250 -7.12 -26.17 4.26
C ARG A 250 -7.15 -25.06 5.31
N ARG A 251 -6.00 -24.40 5.55
CA ARG A 251 -5.84 -23.35 6.57
C ARG A 251 -6.32 -21.98 6.09
N ALA A 252 -5.85 -21.53 4.93
CA ALA A 252 -6.09 -20.17 4.43
C ALA A 252 -7.36 -20.06 3.58
N ARG A 253 -7.80 -21.15 2.96
CA ARG A 253 -8.96 -21.22 2.04
C ARG A 253 -8.98 -20.06 1.02
N PRO A 254 -7.86 -19.83 0.31
CA PRO A 254 -7.67 -18.64 -0.52
C PRO A 254 -8.75 -18.53 -1.61
N PRO A 255 -9.20 -17.30 -1.96
CA PRO A 255 -9.99 -17.08 -3.16
C PRO A 255 -9.11 -17.23 -4.42
N GLY A 256 -9.73 -17.53 -5.56
CA GLY A 256 -9.05 -17.53 -6.87
C GLY A 256 -9.02 -18.89 -7.57
N PHE A 257 -8.01 -19.07 -8.42
CA PHE A 257 -7.85 -20.17 -9.36
C PHE A 257 -7.17 -21.39 -8.74
N TRP A 258 -7.68 -21.87 -7.60
CA TRP A 258 -7.10 -23.00 -6.85
C TRP A 258 -7.72 -24.37 -7.18
N GLY A 259 -8.46 -24.47 -8.29
CA GLY A 259 -9.29 -25.63 -8.66
C GLY A 259 -8.61 -27.01 -8.50
N PRO A 260 -7.38 -27.23 -9.00
CA PRO A 260 -6.71 -28.54 -8.86
C PRO A 260 -6.48 -28.97 -7.42
N ILE A 261 -6.16 -28.03 -6.52
CA ILE A 261 -5.92 -28.30 -5.09
C ILE A 261 -7.26 -28.42 -4.35
N GLU A 262 -8.23 -27.57 -4.69
CA GLU A 262 -9.60 -27.62 -4.16
C GLU A 262 -10.28 -28.97 -4.39
N LEU A 263 -10.07 -29.58 -5.57
CA LEU A 263 -10.58 -30.91 -5.90
C LEU A 263 -9.91 -32.02 -5.08
N ARG A 264 -8.59 -31.93 -4.85
CA ARG A 264 -7.83 -32.92 -4.06
C ARG A 264 -8.22 -32.91 -2.59
N VAL A 265 -8.42 -31.73 -2.03
CA VAL A 265 -8.79 -31.55 -0.61
C VAL A 265 -10.25 -31.94 -0.33
N GLN A 266 -11.06 -32.16 -1.37
CA GLN A 266 -12.51 -32.43 -1.27
C GLN A 266 -13.24 -31.37 -0.42
N SER A 267 -12.83 -30.11 -0.56
CA SER A 267 -13.39 -29.01 0.23
C SER A 267 -14.90 -28.87 0.00
N GLU A 268 -15.68 -28.80 1.08
CA GLU A 268 -17.11 -28.46 1.04
C GLU A 268 -17.36 -27.04 0.53
N GLN A 269 -16.41 -26.13 0.78
CA GLN A 269 -16.46 -24.74 0.33
C GLN A 269 -15.97 -24.63 -1.12
N ARG A 270 -16.71 -25.26 -2.03
CA ARG A 270 -16.45 -25.18 -3.47
C ARG A 270 -16.70 -23.74 -3.97
N ASN A 271 -15.89 -23.31 -4.95
CA ASN A 271 -15.97 -22.07 -5.74
C ASN A 271 -15.01 -20.93 -5.31
N GLY A 272 -13.70 -21.22 -5.20
CA GLY A 272 -12.66 -20.19 -5.04
C GLY A 272 -12.75 -19.03 -6.03
N VAL A 273 -13.03 -19.32 -7.31
CA VAL A 273 -13.15 -18.30 -8.39
C VAL A 273 -14.34 -17.36 -8.15
N ARG A 274 -15.49 -17.88 -7.71
CA ARG A 274 -16.67 -17.04 -7.39
C ARG A 274 -16.41 -16.15 -6.18
N ARG A 275 -15.64 -16.60 -5.19
CA ARG A 275 -15.23 -15.77 -4.04
C ARG A 275 -14.29 -14.65 -4.50
N PHE A 276 -13.34 -14.96 -5.38
CA PHE A 276 -12.44 -13.97 -5.97
C PHE A 276 -13.20 -12.87 -6.71
N TRP A 277 -14.07 -13.21 -7.67
CA TRP A 277 -14.81 -12.20 -8.43
C TRP A 277 -15.73 -11.35 -7.56
N ARG A 278 -16.31 -11.92 -6.50
CA ARG A 278 -17.09 -11.14 -5.53
C ARG A 278 -16.22 -10.16 -4.74
N ALA A 279 -15.03 -10.57 -4.32
CA ALA A 279 -14.08 -9.68 -3.65
C ALA A 279 -13.62 -8.54 -4.58
N ILE A 280 -13.30 -8.86 -5.84
CA ILE A 280 -12.96 -7.85 -6.86
C ILE A 280 -14.13 -6.90 -7.12
N MET A 281 -15.35 -7.42 -7.22
CA MET A 281 -16.54 -6.59 -7.40
C MET A 281 -16.77 -5.68 -6.19
N ALA A 282 -16.72 -6.20 -4.97
CA ALA A 282 -16.84 -5.38 -3.76
C ALA A 282 -15.76 -4.29 -3.71
N MET A 283 -14.51 -4.64 -3.99
CA MET A 283 -13.38 -3.71 -4.04
C MET A 283 -13.58 -2.64 -5.11
N GLY A 284 -13.93 -3.03 -6.33
CA GLY A 284 -14.13 -2.11 -7.46
C GLY A 284 -15.30 -1.15 -7.23
N LEU A 285 -16.42 -1.65 -6.72
CA LEU A 285 -17.58 -0.82 -6.37
C LEU A 285 -17.27 0.13 -5.20
N THR A 286 -16.50 -0.32 -4.21
CA THR A 286 -16.04 0.54 -3.10
C THR A 286 -15.09 1.62 -3.63
N ALA A 287 -14.10 1.25 -4.45
CA ALA A 287 -13.16 2.19 -5.04
C ALA A 287 -13.84 3.23 -5.92
N LEU A 288 -14.80 2.81 -6.76
CA LEU A 288 -15.59 3.71 -7.59
C LEU A 288 -16.46 4.64 -6.73
N SER A 289 -17.13 4.10 -5.70
CA SER A 289 -17.92 4.90 -4.75
C SER A 289 -17.07 5.98 -4.09
N ILE A 290 -15.91 5.60 -3.55
CA ILE A 290 -14.96 6.51 -2.88
C ILE A 290 -14.38 7.54 -3.86
N PHE A 291 -14.03 7.13 -5.07
CA PHE A 291 -13.55 8.04 -6.12
C PHE A 291 -14.62 9.08 -6.46
N CYS A 292 -15.85 8.65 -6.71
CA CYS A 292 -16.96 9.55 -7.03
C CYS A 292 -17.25 10.54 -5.90
N LEU A 293 -17.26 10.08 -4.64
CA LEU A 293 -17.44 10.96 -3.47
C LEU A 293 -16.29 11.96 -3.33
N LEU A 294 -15.05 11.50 -3.44
CA LEU A 294 -13.86 12.34 -3.32
C LEU A 294 -13.82 13.40 -4.43
N THR A 295 -14.01 12.98 -5.69
CA THR A 295 -14.01 13.88 -6.84
C THR A 295 -15.20 14.83 -6.80
N GLY A 296 -16.40 14.35 -6.48
CA GLY A 296 -17.60 15.19 -6.40
C GLY A 296 -17.46 16.28 -5.34
N ILE A 297 -17.11 15.91 -4.10
CA ILE A 297 -16.92 16.88 -3.02
C ILE A 297 -15.70 17.77 -3.31
N GLY A 298 -14.61 17.20 -3.81
CA GLY A 298 -13.40 17.95 -4.16
C GLY A 298 -13.65 19.02 -5.23
N THR A 299 -14.28 18.67 -6.34
CA THR A 299 -14.66 19.60 -7.42
C THR A 299 -15.60 20.69 -6.92
N TRP A 300 -16.54 20.34 -6.03
CA TRP A 300 -17.42 21.32 -5.39
C TRP A 300 -16.63 22.30 -4.52
N LEU A 301 -15.78 21.80 -3.60
CA LEU A 301 -14.99 22.60 -2.67
C LEU A 301 -14.07 23.61 -3.36
N VAL A 302 -13.41 23.22 -4.45
CA VAL A 302 -12.35 24.02 -5.08
C VAL A 302 -12.80 24.83 -6.29
N GLY A 303 -14.07 24.76 -6.68
CA GLY A 303 -14.55 25.48 -7.85
C GLY A 303 -14.03 24.94 -9.19
N SER A 304 -13.61 23.67 -9.24
CA SER A 304 -13.00 23.08 -10.45
C SER A 304 -14.00 23.03 -11.63
N PRO A 305 -13.53 23.29 -12.87
CA PRO A 305 -14.38 23.22 -14.07
C PRO A 305 -14.86 21.80 -14.33
N ALA A 306 -16.01 21.68 -14.99
CA ALA A 306 -16.54 20.39 -15.41
C ALA A 306 -15.68 19.78 -16.53
N PRO A 307 -15.69 18.45 -16.72
CA PRO A 307 -15.01 17.81 -17.84
C PRO A 307 -15.51 18.36 -19.18
N ALA A 308 -14.63 18.44 -20.18
CA ALA A 308 -14.98 18.99 -21.50
C ALA A 308 -16.18 18.30 -22.18
N TRP A 309 -16.42 17.03 -21.88
CA TRP A 309 -17.52 16.23 -22.42
C TRP A 309 -18.85 16.40 -21.65
N MET A 310 -18.85 17.09 -20.50
CA MET A 310 -20.05 17.38 -19.69
C MET A 310 -20.00 18.82 -19.16
N PRO A 311 -20.55 19.80 -19.89
CA PRO A 311 -20.37 21.22 -19.56
C PRO A 311 -21.17 21.67 -18.32
N TRP A 312 -22.19 20.91 -17.90
CA TRP A 312 -22.99 21.25 -16.73
C TRP A 312 -22.30 20.80 -15.43
N ARG A 313 -21.55 21.71 -14.82
CA ARG A 313 -20.84 21.49 -13.55
C ARG A 313 -21.72 20.92 -12.44
N GLU A 314 -22.90 21.49 -12.23
CA GLU A 314 -23.81 21.04 -11.16
C GLU A 314 -24.31 19.62 -11.43
N ALA A 315 -24.61 19.27 -12.68
CA ALA A 315 -25.02 17.92 -13.07
C ALA A 315 -23.87 16.91 -12.92
N TRP A 316 -22.63 17.32 -13.20
CA TRP A 316 -21.44 16.49 -12.98
C TRP A 316 -21.22 16.19 -11.49
N ILE A 317 -21.24 17.23 -10.64
CA ILE A 317 -21.07 17.08 -9.19
C ILE A 317 -22.18 16.20 -8.61
N THR A 318 -23.44 16.54 -8.89
CA THR A 318 -24.59 15.78 -8.37
C THR A 318 -24.59 14.34 -8.88
N GLY A 319 -24.24 14.10 -10.15
CA GLY A 319 -24.10 12.77 -10.72
C GLY A 319 -23.04 11.93 -10.00
N LEU A 320 -21.86 12.50 -9.73
CA LEU A 320 -20.80 11.83 -8.97
C LEU A 320 -21.24 11.51 -7.54
N LEU A 321 -21.84 12.47 -6.82
CA LEU A 321 -22.28 12.26 -5.44
C LEU A 321 -23.38 11.20 -5.35
N LEU A 322 -24.38 11.27 -6.24
CA LEU A 322 -25.46 10.29 -6.29
C LEU A 322 -24.92 8.89 -6.62
N LEU A 323 -24.07 8.77 -7.65
CA LEU A 323 -23.44 7.50 -7.99
C LEU A 323 -22.63 6.95 -6.81
N GLY A 324 -21.83 7.81 -6.18
CA GLY A 324 -21.02 7.46 -5.01
C GLY A 324 -21.85 6.87 -3.88
N ILE A 325 -22.98 7.51 -3.53
CA ILE A 325 -23.88 7.08 -2.45
C ILE A 325 -24.66 5.82 -2.84
N LEU A 326 -25.19 5.75 -4.07
CA LEU A 326 -26.00 4.62 -4.54
C LEU A 326 -25.20 3.31 -4.61
N LEU A 327 -23.88 3.39 -4.81
CA LEU A 327 -22.99 2.23 -4.81
C LEU A 327 -22.76 1.66 -3.40
N ILE A 328 -22.95 2.44 -2.33
CA ILE A 328 -22.74 2.02 -0.92
C ILE A 328 -23.50 0.75 -0.55
N PRO A 329 -24.84 0.69 -0.67
CA PRO A 329 -25.57 -0.54 -0.34
C PRO A 329 -25.13 -1.73 -1.21
N LEU A 330 -24.73 -1.48 -2.46
CA LEU A 330 -24.29 -2.54 -3.37
C LEU A 330 -22.97 -3.17 -2.91
N TRP A 331 -21.93 -2.39 -2.61
CA TRP A 331 -20.68 -2.98 -2.16
C TRP A 331 -20.74 -3.52 -0.72
N ILE A 332 -21.61 -2.97 0.15
CA ILE A 332 -21.88 -3.55 1.47
C ILE A 332 -22.50 -4.95 1.32
N THR A 333 -23.53 -5.08 0.47
CA THR A 333 -24.20 -6.37 0.28
C THR A 333 -23.28 -7.41 -0.35
N VAL A 334 -22.40 -7.01 -1.27
CA VAL A 334 -21.44 -7.93 -1.90
C VAL A 334 -20.29 -8.30 -0.97
N GLY A 335 -19.79 -7.34 -0.18
CA GLY A 335 -18.60 -7.49 0.68
C GLY A 335 -18.88 -8.11 2.05
N PHE A 336 -20.09 -7.94 2.62
CA PHE A 336 -20.38 -8.34 4.00
C PHE A 336 -21.33 -9.55 4.15
N ARG A 337 -22.31 -9.77 3.26
CA ARG A 337 -23.44 -10.72 3.48
C ARG A 337 -23.13 -12.22 3.65
N GLN A 338 -21.89 -12.70 3.53
CA GLN A 338 -21.58 -14.15 3.67
C GLN A 338 -20.71 -14.52 4.86
N SER A 339 -20.27 -13.58 5.71
CA SER A 339 -19.66 -13.99 6.97
C SER A 339 -20.67 -14.54 7.97
N ASP A 340 -21.91 -14.07 7.92
CA ASP A 340 -22.86 -14.26 9.02
C ASP A 340 -23.48 -15.66 9.04
N SER A 341 -23.44 -16.38 7.91
CA SER A 341 -23.85 -17.79 7.84
C SER A 341 -22.80 -18.76 8.41
N MET A 342 -21.59 -18.29 8.77
CA MET A 342 -20.53 -19.15 9.32
C MET A 342 -20.33 -18.97 10.83
N THR A 343 -20.93 -17.95 11.44
CA THR A 343 -20.85 -17.71 12.89
C THR A 343 -21.91 -18.45 13.70
N GLN A 344 -22.86 -19.14 13.07
CA GLN A 344 -23.88 -19.93 13.78
C GLN A 344 -23.48 -21.40 14.05
N THR A 345 -22.26 -21.82 13.70
CA THR A 345 -21.77 -23.19 13.96
C THR A 345 -20.36 -23.20 14.56
N ARG A 346 -20.15 -22.46 15.65
CA ARG A 346 -19.05 -22.70 16.59
C ARG A 346 -19.52 -22.59 18.02
#